data_AF-G0QG44-F1
#
_entry.id   AF-G0QG44-F1
#
_cell.length_a   1.000
_cell.length_b   1.000
_cell.length_c   1.000
_cell.angle_alpha   90.00
_cell.angle_beta   90.00
_cell.angle_gamma   90.00
#
_symmetry.space_group_name_H-M   'P 1'
#
loop_
_entity.id
_entity.type
_entity.pdbx_description
1 polymer ?
#
loop_
_entity_poly.entity_id
_entity_poly.type
_entity_poly.pdbx_seq_one_letter_code
_entity_poly.pdbx_strand_id
1 'polypeptide(L)'
;MKELLRELVETPGVSGDEHKIRQKIKQKVDGHADSLETDDMGNLIAKKGSGDKTLMVATHMDQIGLTVKTVDEKGYIRFSKIGGVTTQSLMNQRVEIHTEEITLLVL
;
A
#
# COMPACT_ATOMS: atom_id res chain seq x y z
N MET A 1 4.38 -16.12 11.49
CA MET A 1 3.17 -15.73 10.72
C MET A 1 2.57 -14.41 11.20
N LYS A 2 2.26 -14.26 12.50
CA LYS A 2 1.69 -13.01 13.04
C LYS A 2 2.55 -11.77 12.75
N GLU A 3 3.87 -11.86 12.93
CA GLU A 3 4.78 -10.74 12.69
C GLU A 3 4.82 -10.29 11.22
N LEU A 4 4.90 -11.23 10.27
CA LEU A 4 4.90 -10.89 8.83
C LEU A 4 3.57 -10.23 8.44
N LEU A 5 2.45 -10.79 8.88
CA LEU A 5 1.14 -10.22 8.57
C LEU A 5 1.02 -8.81 9.14
N ARG A 6 1.41 -8.62 10.41
CA ARG A 6 1.43 -7.31 11.05
C ARG A 6 2.30 -6.32 10.29
N GLU A 7 3.52 -6.72 9.94
CA GLU A 7 4.46 -5.90 9.18
C GLU A 7 3.87 -5.43 7.85
N LEU A 8 3.24 -6.33 7.10
CA LEU A 8 2.63 -5.99 5.80
C LEU A 8 1.39 -5.12 5.96
N VAL A 9 0.51 -5.41 6.93
CA VAL A 9 -0.74 -4.66 7.14
C VAL A 9 -0.48 -3.26 7.70
N GLU A 10 0.48 -3.10 8.62
CA GLU A 10 0.85 -1.80 9.20
C GLU A 10 1.72 -0.96 8.25
N THR A 11 2.14 -1.49 7.10
CA THR A 11 2.88 -0.71 6.12
C THR A 11 1.92 0.07 5.24
N PRO A 12 2.02 1.41 5.19
CA PRO A 12 1.13 2.21 4.36
C PRO A 12 1.39 1.93 2.88
N GLY A 13 0.30 1.81 2.13
CA GLY A 13 0.32 1.58 0.70
C GLY A 13 -1.08 1.76 0.11
N VAL A 14 -1.57 2.99 0.04
CA VAL A 14 -2.86 3.27 -0.61
C VAL A 14 -2.73 3.12 -2.12
N SER A 15 -3.84 2.88 -2.83
CA SER A 15 -3.80 2.78 -4.29
C SER A 15 -3.15 4.03 -4.91
N GLY A 16 -2.08 3.84 -5.69
CA GLY A 16 -1.25 4.89 -6.28
C GLY A 16 -0.01 5.31 -5.48
N ASP A 17 0.17 4.83 -4.24
CA ASP A 17 1.38 5.03 -3.43
C ASP A 17 1.81 3.72 -2.74
N GLU A 18 2.11 2.69 -3.53
CA GLU A 18 2.47 1.35 -3.02
C GLU A 18 3.98 1.13 -2.86
N HIS A 19 4.81 2.18 -2.98
CA HIS A 19 6.27 2.05 -3.01
C HIS A 19 6.83 1.37 -1.75
N LYS A 20 6.34 1.77 -0.57
CA LYS A 20 6.82 1.25 0.72
C LYS A 20 6.48 -0.22 0.91
N ILE A 21 5.21 -0.59 0.69
CA ILE A 21 4.77 -1.99 0.79
C ILE A 21 5.46 -2.87 -0.26
N ARG A 22 5.63 -2.38 -1.49
CA ARG A 22 6.37 -3.09 -2.54
C ARG A 22 7.79 -3.41 -2.11
N GLN A 23 8.53 -2.46 -1.55
CA GLN A 23 9.90 -2.70 -1.08
C GLN A 23 9.95 -3.76 0.01
N LYS A 24 9.01 -3.74 0.97
CA LYS A 24 8.93 -4.78 1.99
C LYS A 24 8.64 -6.15 1.39
N ILE A 25 7.64 -6.27 0.50
CA ILE A 25 7.33 -7.54 -0.16
C ILE A 25 8.55 -8.02 -0.95
N LYS A 26 9.21 -7.14 -1.70
CA LYS A 26 10.43 -7.46 -2.46
C LYS A 26 11.51 -8.06 -1.55
N GLN A 27 11.79 -7.46 -0.40
CA GLN A 27 12.76 -8.00 0.57
C GLN A 27 12.38 -9.38 1.11
N LYS A 28 11.09 -9.69 1.27
CA LYS A 28 10.64 -11.00 1.75
C LYS A 28 10.67 -12.08 0.66
N VAL A 29 10.57 -11.70 -0.61
CA VAL A 29 10.58 -12.63 -1.75
C VAL A 29 11.98 -12.76 -2.36
N ASP A 30 12.88 -11.83 -2.08
CA ASP A 30 14.26 -11.88 -2.51
C ASP A 30 14.95 -13.18 -2.04
N GLY A 31 15.73 -13.80 -2.93
CA GLY A 31 16.32 -15.12 -2.73
C GLY A 31 15.34 -16.30 -2.82
N HIS A 32 14.02 -16.08 -2.98
CA HIS A 32 13.04 -17.13 -3.19
C HIS A 32 12.53 -17.23 -4.63
N ALA A 33 12.81 -16.23 -5.48
CA ALA A 33 12.45 -16.16 -6.89
C ALA A 33 13.71 -16.12 -7.78
N ASP A 34 13.59 -16.58 -9.02
CA ASP A 34 14.69 -16.58 -10.00
C ASP A 34 14.89 -15.19 -10.61
N SER A 35 13.81 -14.41 -10.71
CA SER A 35 13.86 -13.00 -11.11
C SER A 35 12.78 -12.18 -10.42
N LEU A 36 13.11 -10.93 -10.10
CA LEU A 36 12.20 -9.92 -9.58
C LEU A 36 12.21 -8.70 -10.49
N GLU A 37 11.03 -8.34 -10.98
CA GLU A 37 10.82 -7.21 -11.88
C GLU A 37 9.75 -6.29 -11.29
N THR A 38 9.85 -4.99 -11.54
CA THR A 38 8.79 -4.04 -11.24
C THR A 38 8.39 -3.38 -12.55
N ASP A 39 7.12 -3.48 -12.91
CA ASP A 39 6.61 -2.86 -14.14
C ASP A 39 6.43 -1.34 -13.98
N ASP A 40 6.08 -0.67 -15.07
CA ASP A 40 5.89 0.79 -15.10
C ASP A 40 4.72 1.26 -14.21
N MET A 41 3.77 0.38 -13.90
CA MET A 41 2.67 0.66 -12.97
C MET A 41 3.06 0.40 -11.51
N GLY A 42 4.24 -0.16 -11.26
CA GLY A 42 4.74 -0.45 -9.94
C GLY A 42 4.38 -1.85 -9.41
N ASN A 43 3.83 -2.77 -10.21
CA ASN A 43 3.56 -4.14 -9.77
C ASN A 43 4.87 -4.91 -9.56
N LEU A 44 4.98 -5.67 -8.47
CA LEU A 44 6.11 -6.56 -8.23
C LEU A 44 5.83 -7.94 -8.85
N ILE A 45 6.63 -8.32 -9.85
CA ILE A 45 6.52 -9.59 -10.56
C ILE A 45 7.68 -10.49 -10.14
N ALA A 46 7.36 -11.59 -9.46
CA ALA A 46 8.31 -12.63 -9.08
C ALA A 46 8.13 -13.86 -9.97
N LYS A 47 9.18 -14.27 -10.67
CA LYS A 47 9.17 -15.47 -11.54
C LYS A 47 10.03 -16.56 -10.90
N LYS A 48 9.53 -17.79 -10.95
CA LYS A 48 10.24 -18.98 -10.46
C LYS A 48 9.95 -20.19 -11.34
N GLY A 49 10.99 -20.93 -11.66
CA GLY A 49 10.96 -22.12 -12.51
C GLY A 49 11.12 -21.79 -13.99
N SER A 50 11.24 -22.86 -14.77
CA SER A 50 11.39 -22.84 -16.22
C SER A 50 10.51 -23.93 -16.82
N GLY A 51 9.75 -23.63 -17.87
CA GLY A 51 8.94 -24.63 -18.56
C GLY A 51 7.99 -24.01 -19.58
N ASP A 52 7.34 -24.89 -20.34
CA ASP A 52 6.54 -24.53 -21.52
C ASP A 52 5.15 -23.98 -21.15
N LYS A 53 4.75 -24.13 -19.89
CA LYS A 53 3.49 -23.64 -19.33
C LYS A 53 3.76 -22.69 -18.18
N THR A 54 2.99 -21.62 -18.10
CA THR A 54 3.08 -20.60 -17.05
C THR A 54 1.83 -20.64 -16.16
N LEU A 55 2.03 -20.60 -14.85
CA LEU A 55 0.97 -20.39 -13.85
C LEU A 55 1.19 -19.02 -13.20
N MET A 56 0.14 -18.20 -13.16
CA MET A 56 0.15 -16.92 -12.46
C MET A 56 -0.70 -16.99 -11.20
N VAL A 57 -0.13 -16.57 -10.08
CA VAL A 57 -0.86 -16.29 -8.84
C VAL A 57 -0.70 -14.80 -8.57
N ALA A 58 -1.82 -14.08 -8.52
CA ALA A 58 -1.83 -12.64 -8.36
C ALA A 58 -2.65 -12.23 -7.14
N THR A 59 -2.20 -11.15 -6.50
CA THR A 59 -2.91 -10.41 -5.45
C THR A 59 -2.58 -8.93 -5.64
N HIS A 60 -3.40 -8.06 -5.07
CA HIS A 60 -3.10 -6.63 -5.01
C HIS A 60 -2.43 -6.30 -3.68
N MET A 61 -1.53 -5.31 -3.70
CA MET A 61 -0.73 -4.87 -2.54
C MET A 61 -1.29 -3.60 -1.89
N ASP A 62 -2.19 -2.92 -2.59
CA ASP A 62 -2.77 -1.66 -2.19
C ASP A 62 -3.85 -1.85 -1.12
N GLN A 63 -4.10 -0.76 -0.41
CA GLN A 63 -5.11 -0.65 0.62
C GLN A 63 -6.08 0.49 0.27
N ILE A 64 -7.33 0.35 0.71
CA ILE A 64 -8.27 1.46 0.70
C ILE A 64 -7.80 2.55 1.66
N GLY A 65 -8.09 3.80 1.35
CA GLY A 65 -7.59 4.91 2.17
C GLY A 65 -8.18 6.26 1.80
N LEU A 66 -7.43 7.30 2.13
CA LEU A 66 -7.82 8.70 1.95
C LEU A 66 -6.69 9.46 1.28
N THR A 67 -7.04 10.48 0.49
CA THR A 67 -6.09 11.49 0.01
C THR A 67 -6.52 12.87 0.48
N VAL A 68 -5.57 13.72 0.82
CA VAL A 68 -5.83 15.11 1.20
C VAL A 68 -6.29 15.88 -0.03
N LYS A 69 -7.49 16.45 0.04
CA LYS A 69 -8.07 17.28 -1.02
C LYS A 69 -7.79 18.75 -0.81
N THR A 70 -7.99 19.24 0.42
CA THR A 70 -7.87 20.67 0.76
C THR A 70 -7.66 20.82 2.26
N VAL A 71 -6.92 21.84 2.67
CA VAL A 71 -6.90 22.34 4.05
C VAL A 71 -7.67 23.66 4.05
N ASP A 72 -8.74 23.75 4.84
CA ASP A 72 -9.53 24.97 4.90
C ASP A 72 -8.91 26.05 5.80
N GLU A 73 -9.45 27.27 5.75
CA GLU A 73 -8.94 28.43 6.49
C GLU A 73 -8.95 28.26 8.01
N LYS A 74 -9.74 27.30 8.52
CA LYS A 74 -9.80 26.96 9.95
C LYS A 74 -8.84 25.84 10.33
N GLY A 75 -8.07 25.33 9.37
CA GLY A 75 -7.11 24.24 9.56
C GLY A 75 -7.73 22.85 9.48
N TYR A 76 -8.98 22.69 9.04
CA TYR A 76 -9.54 21.35 8.85
C TYR A 76 -9.07 20.73 7.55
N ILE A 77 -8.73 19.44 7.62
CA ILE A 77 -8.30 18.65 6.47
C ILE A 77 -9.53 17.99 5.84
N ARG A 78 -9.75 18.23 4.55
CA ARG A 78 -10.79 17.60 3.74
C ARG A 78 -10.17 16.47 2.94
N PHE A 79 -10.79 15.30 2.98
CA PHE A 79 -10.29 14.11 2.29
C PHE A 79 -11.17 13.73 1.08
N SER A 80 -10.53 13.17 0.06
CA SER A 80 -11.18 12.32 -0.94
C SER A 80 -10.91 10.86 -0.59
N LYS A 81 -11.83 9.96 -0.96
CA LYS A 81 -11.68 8.52 -0.70
C LYS A 81 -10.90 7.84 -1.81
N ILE A 82 -10.00 6.93 -1.44
CA ILE A 82 -9.33 6.01 -2.35
C ILE A 82 -9.94 4.63 -2.12
N GLY A 83 -10.55 4.05 -3.17
CA GLY A 83 -11.24 2.77 -3.08
C GLY A 83 -12.57 2.81 -2.32
N GLY A 84 -13.00 1.65 -1.83
CA GLY A 84 -14.34 1.39 -1.28
C GLY A 84 -14.60 1.85 0.16
N VAL A 85 -14.03 2.99 0.60
CA VAL A 85 -14.23 3.48 1.98
C VAL A 85 -15.66 4.00 2.17
N THR A 86 -16.30 3.61 3.28
CA THR A 86 -17.61 4.15 3.68
C THR A 86 -17.41 5.32 4.65
N THR A 87 -18.23 6.37 4.56
CA THR A 87 -18.05 7.54 5.45
C THR A 87 -18.34 7.17 6.90
N GLN A 88 -19.24 6.19 7.12
CA GLN A 88 -19.58 5.69 8.45
C GLN A 88 -18.39 5.02 9.13
N SER A 89 -17.55 4.29 8.39
CA SER A 89 -16.36 3.64 8.97
C SER A 89 -15.28 4.63 9.39
N LEU A 90 -15.36 5.89 8.98
CA LEU A 90 -14.36 6.93 9.29
C LEU A 90 -14.68 7.74 10.55
N MET A 91 -15.90 7.64 11.07
CA MET A 91 -16.28 8.42 12.26
C MET A 91 -15.43 8.01 13.47
N ASN A 92 -14.80 9.00 14.11
CA ASN A 92 -13.90 8.83 15.27
C ASN A 92 -12.73 7.86 15.02
N GLN A 93 -12.31 7.70 13.77
CA GLN A 93 -11.10 6.95 13.45
C GLN A 93 -9.87 7.84 13.51
N ARG A 94 -8.78 7.27 14.01
CA ARG A 94 -7.45 7.89 13.90
C ARG A 94 -6.95 7.70 12.47
N VAL A 95 -6.30 8.71 11.93
CA VAL A 95 -5.68 8.64 10.61
C VAL A 95 -4.22 9.09 10.67
N GLU A 96 -3.36 8.40 9.93
CA GLU A 96 -2.01 8.86 9.66
C GLU A 96 -1.99 9.55 8.29
N ILE A 97 -1.47 10.77 8.25
CA ILE A 97 -1.30 11.54 7.02
C ILE A 97 0.18 11.56 6.69
N HIS A 98 0.54 10.91 5.58
CA HIS A 98 1.89 10.94 5.05
C HIS A 98 2.06 12.15 4.12
N THR A 99 3.05 12.99 4.41
CA THR A 99 3.54 14.04 3.52
C THR A 99 4.87 13.61 2.90
N GLU A 100 5.44 14.45 2.05
CA GLU A 100 6.77 14.20 1.46
C GLU A 100 7.87 14.11 2.53
N GLU A 101 7.74 14.84 3.64
CA GLU A 101 8.78 14.97 4.67
C GLU A 101 8.45 14.22 5.96
N ILE A 102 7.18 14.25 6.38
CA ILE A 102 6.77 13.79 7.72
C ILE A 102 5.48 12.98 7.67
N THR A 103 5.22 12.23 8.74
CA THR A 103 3.93 11.59 8.98
C THR A 103 3.26 12.26 10.17
N LEU A 104 2.02 12.70 9.99
CA LEU A 104 1.21 13.33 11.02
C LEU A 104 0.17 12.32 11.54
N LEU A 105 0.10 12.15 12.85
CA LEU A 105 -0.99 11.41 13.49
C LEU A 105 -2.13 12.37 13.82
N VAL A 106 -3.32 12.13 13.25
CA VAL A 106 -4.53 12.89 13.53
C VAL A 106 -5.48 12.01 14.33
N LEU A 107 -5.88 12.51 15.51
CA LEU A 107 -6.73 11.82 16.48
C LEU A 107 -8.20 12.20 16.33
#